data_AF-A0A2T0BEZ6-F1
#
_entry.id   AF-A0A2T0BEZ6-F1
#
_cell.length_a   1.000
_cell.length_b   1.000
_cell.length_c   1.000
_cell.angle_alpha   90.00
_cell.angle_beta   90.00
_cell.angle_gamma   90.00
#
_symmetry.space_group_name_H-M   'P 1'
#
loop_
_entity.id
_entity.type
_entity.pdbx_description
1 polymer ?
#
loop_
_entity_poly.entity_id
_entity_poly.type
_entity_poly.pdbx_seq_one_letter_code
_entity_poly.pdbx_strand_id
1 'polypeptide(L)'
;MIKKIFANLLDEMILFGVAAILLFVTEFILGAAGFKIVQPEVFLTAYLFIGNVFYFPIMENSRYGTTLGKRILKLDGIAKTEAIKAE
;
A
#
# COMPACT_ATOMS: atom_id res chain seq x y z
N MET A 1 -15.54 13.87 -2.19
CA MET A 1 -14.58 13.84 -1.05
C MET A 1 -14.63 12.52 -0.30
N ILE A 2 -15.78 12.10 0.25
CA ILE A 2 -15.90 10.85 1.04
C ILE A 2 -15.30 9.63 0.31
N LYS A 3 -15.66 9.40 -0.96
CA LYS A 3 -15.12 8.28 -1.75
C LYS A 3 -13.58 8.32 -1.91
N LYS A 4 -12.98 9.52 -1.99
CA LYS A 4 -11.51 9.68 -2.09
C LYS A 4 -10.84 9.32 -0.75
N ILE A 5 -11.45 9.67 0.38
CA ILE A 5 -10.96 9.28 1.73
C ILE A 5 -11.02 7.76 1.91
N PHE A 6 -12.13 7.11 1.53
CA PHE A 6 -12.26 5.65 1.57
C PHE A 6 -11.26 4.95 0.66
N ALA A 7 -10.97 5.51 -0.53
CA ALA A 7 -9.94 4.97 -1.42
C ALA A 7 -8.57 4.98 -0.74
N ASN A 8 -8.17 6.11 -0.15
CA ASN A 8 -6.90 6.23 0.56
C ASN A 8 -6.82 5.31 1.77
N LEU A 9 -7.92 5.18 2.53
CA LEU A 9 -7.97 4.24 3.66
C LEU A 9 -7.80 2.79 3.18
N LEU A 10 -8.39 2.45 2.04
CA LEU A 10 -8.27 1.12 1.45
C LEU A 10 -6.85 0.84 0.95
N ASP A 11 -6.18 1.86 0.38
CA ASP A 11 -4.75 1.78 0.02
C ASP A 11 -3.87 1.51 1.26
N GLU A 12 -4.10 2.21 2.36
CA GLU A 12 -3.40 1.99 3.64
C GLU A 12 -3.66 0.59 4.20
N MET A 13 -4.90 0.09 4.12
CA MET A 13 -5.22 -1.28 4.56
C MET A 13 -4.48 -2.34 3.73
N ILE A 14 -4.33 -2.12 2.42
CA ILE A 14 -3.56 -3.02 1.55
C ILE A 14 -2.08 -2.98 1.95
N LEU A 15 -1.51 -1.78 2.11
CA LEU A 15 -0.14 -1.60 2.57
C LEU A 15 0.13 -2.30 3.90
N PHE A 16 -0.78 -2.13 4.86
CA PHE A 16 -0.72 -2.80 6.15
C PHE A 16 -0.78 -4.32 6.01
N GLY A 17 -1.67 -4.84 5.17
CA GLY A 17 -1.76 -6.27 4.89
C GLY A 17 -0.45 -6.84 4.31
N VAL A 18 0.16 -6.13 3.35
CA VAL A 18 1.45 -6.54 2.76
C VAL A 18 2.56 -6.49 3.81
N ALA A 19 2.62 -5.44 4.62
CA ALA A 19 3.62 -5.31 5.69
C ALA A 19 3.49 -6.43 6.74
N ALA A 20 2.26 -6.81 7.12
CA ALA A 20 2.01 -7.91 8.05
C ALA A 20 2.47 -9.26 7.48
N ILE A 21 2.23 -9.51 6.18
CA ILE A 21 2.73 -10.73 5.50
C ILE A 21 4.26 -10.75 5.49
N LEU A 22 4.91 -9.62 5.20
CA LEU A 22 6.38 -9.52 5.24
C LEU A 22 6.93 -9.79 6.64
N LEU A 23 6.29 -9.25 7.68
CA LEU A 23 6.66 -9.52 9.06
C LEU A 23 6.55 -11.01 9.39
N PHE A 24 5.44 -11.65 9.04
CA PHE A 24 5.24 -13.09 9.25
C PHE A 24 6.32 -13.92 8.56
N VAL A 25 6.67 -13.60 7.30
CA VAL A 25 7.75 -14.27 6.57
C VAL A 25 9.10 -14.04 7.27
N THR A 26 9.35 -12.83 7.77
CA THR A 26 10.58 -12.49 8.48
C THR A 26 10.72 -13.28 9.78
N GLU A 27 9.64 -13.34 10.58
CA GLU A 27 9.59 -14.14 11.80
C GLU A 27 9.82 -15.62 11.51
N PHE A 28 9.22 -16.14 10.44
CA PHE A 28 9.40 -17.54 10.04
C PHE A 28 10.86 -17.85 9.68
N ILE A 29 11.50 -17.00 8.87
CA ILE A 29 12.90 -17.17 8.45
C ILE A 29 13.85 -17.05 9.64
N LEU A 30 13.69 -15.99 10.45
CA LEU A 30 14.54 -15.77 11.62
C LEU A 30 14.34 -16.85 12.67
N GLY A 31 13.09 -17.27 12.89
CA GLY A 31 12.75 -18.38 13.79
C GLY A 31 13.38 -19.70 13.35
N ALA A 32 13.37 -19.99 12.05
CA ALA A 32 14.06 -21.16 11.51
C ALA A 32 15.58 -21.10 11.72
N ALA A 33 16.17 -19.90 11.77
CA ALA A 33 17.57 -19.67 12.08
C ALA A 33 17.88 -19.59 13.60
N GLY A 34 16.88 -19.76 14.47
CA GLY A 34 17.03 -19.72 15.93
C GLY A 34 16.97 -18.31 16.54
N PHE A 35 16.61 -17.28 15.77
CA PHE A 35 16.43 -15.92 16.25
C PHE A 35 14.96 -15.62 16.58
N LYS A 36 14.74 -14.74 17.56
CA LYS A 36 13.41 -14.23 17.91
C LYS A 36 13.37 -12.72 17.77
N ILE A 37 12.37 -12.20 17.06
CA ILE A 37 12.12 -10.76 17.00
C ILE A 37 11.54 -10.32 18.34
N VAL A 38 12.21 -9.37 19.01
CA VAL A 38 11.78 -8.84 20.31
C VAL A 38 10.84 -7.65 20.15
N GLN A 39 10.95 -6.91 19.03
CA GLN A 39 10.17 -5.71 18.73
C GLN A 39 9.57 -5.80 17.31
N PRO A 40 8.52 -6.61 17.11
CA PRO A 40 7.87 -6.79 15.81
C PRO A 40 7.31 -5.48 15.23
N GLU A 41 6.90 -4.54 16.09
CA GLU A 41 6.40 -3.23 15.70
C GLU A 41 7.43 -2.40 14.92
N VAL A 42 8.72 -2.51 15.24
CA VAL A 42 9.79 -1.78 14.53
C VAL A 42 9.93 -2.29 13.09
N PHE A 43 9.89 -3.61 12.92
CA PHE A 43 9.92 -4.23 11.59
C PHE A 43 8.66 -3.87 10.79
N LEU A 44 7.49 -3.91 11.43
CA LEU A 44 6.23 -3.51 10.80
C LEU A 44 6.27 -2.05 10.33
N THR A 45 6.73 -1.13 11.17
CA THR A 45 6.90 0.29 10.81
C THR A 45 7.89 0.46 9.66
N ALA A 46 9.01 -0.27 9.66
CA ALA A 46 9.97 -0.23 8.57
C ALA A 46 9.35 -0.71 7.24
N TYR A 47 8.59 -1.81 7.26
CA TYR A 47 7.88 -2.32 6.08
C TYR A 47 6.80 -1.37 5.59
N LEU A 48 6.05 -0.73 6.48
CA LEU A 48 5.08 0.29 6.13
C LEU A 48 5.74 1.52 5.50
N PHE A 49 6.88 1.97 6.03
CA PHE A 49 7.61 3.10 5.48
C PHE A 49 8.14 2.80 4.07
N ILE A 50 8.82 1.67 3.90
CA ILE A 50 9.30 1.18 2.61
C ILE A 50 8.13 1.02 1.63
N GLY A 51 7.07 0.36 2.08
CA GLY A 51 5.85 0.15 1.31
C GLY A 51 5.29 1.47 0.82
N ASN A 52 5.13 2.48 1.68
CA ASN A 52 4.61 3.79 1.29
C ASN A 52 5.48 4.50 0.26
N VAL A 53 6.82 4.43 0.41
CA VAL A 53 7.76 5.04 -0.55
C VAL A 53 7.64 4.41 -1.94
N PHE A 54 7.40 3.10 -2.01
CA PHE A 54 7.35 2.38 -3.30
C PHE A 54 5.95 2.21 -3.87
N TYR A 55 4.91 2.15 -3.04
CA TYR A 55 3.54 1.84 -3.44
C TYR A 55 3.00 2.87 -4.43
N PHE A 56 3.07 4.16 -4.09
CA PHE A 56 2.55 5.21 -4.97
C PHE A 56 3.29 5.29 -6.30
N PRO A 57 4.64 5.37 -6.35
CA PRO A 57 5.36 5.41 -7.63
C PRO A 57 5.13 4.17 -8.51
N ILE A 58 5.05 2.98 -7.91
CA ILE A 58 4.81 1.74 -8.67
C ILE A 58 3.38 1.73 -9.23
N MET A 59 2.39 2.14 -8.44
CA MET A 59 0.99 2.13 -8.85
C MET A 59 0.68 3.23 -9.87
N GLU A 60 1.27 4.40 -9.74
CA GLU A 60 1.11 5.52 -10.69
C GLU A 60 1.85 5.26 -12.01
N ASN A 61 3.01 4.61 -12.00
CA ASN A 61 3.69 4.16 -13.23
C ASN A 61 3.12 2.85 -13.80
N SER A 62 2.15 2.24 -13.13
CA SER A 62 1.49 1.04 -13.66
C SER A 62 0.59 1.37 -14.84
N ARG A 63 0.23 0.35 -15.63
CA ARG A 63 -0.69 0.44 -16.78
C ARG A 63 -2.03 1.15 -16.48
N TYR A 64 -2.42 1.23 -15.20
CA TYR A 64 -3.69 1.79 -14.78
C TYR A 64 -3.58 3.24 -14.31
N GLY A 65 -2.39 3.74 -13.96
CA GLY A 65 -2.17 5.12 -13.50
C GLY A 65 -2.93 5.51 -12.22
N THR A 66 -3.48 4.54 -11.48
CA THR A 66 -4.26 4.77 -10.26
C THR A 66 -3.94 3.73 -9.19
N THR A 67 -4.15 4.08 -7.92
CA THR A 67 -3.93 3.20 -6.76
C THR A 67 -5.03 2.15 -6.62
N LEU A 68 -4.76 1.02 -5.95
CA LEU A 68 -5.73 -0.09 -5.84
C LEU A 68 -7.03 0.34 -5.16
N GLY A 69 -6.96 1.19 -4.15
CA GLY A 69 -8.10 1.77 -3.45
C GLY A 69 -9.00 2.58 -4.39
N LYS A 70 -8.42 3.39 -5.27
CA LYS A 70 -9.16 4.14 -6.29
C LYS A 70 -9.79 3.20 -7.33
N ARG A 71 -9.10 2.12 -7.71
CA ARG A 71 -9.61 1.11 -8.66
C ARG A 71 -10.79 0.33 -8.12
N ILE A 72 -10.70 -0.14 -6.88
CA ILE A 72 -11.76 -0.91 -6.22
C ILE A 72 -13.04 -0.08 -6.12
N LEU A 73 -12.92 1.23 -5.90
CA LEU A 73 -14.04 2.16 -5.84
C LEU A 73 -14.44 2.75 -7.21
N LYS A 74 -13.84 2.27 -8.31
CA LYS A 74 -14.06 2.74 -9.68
C LYS A 74 -13.91 4.26 -9.84
N LEU A 75 -12.99 4.87 -9.09
CA LEU A 75 -12.69 6.30 -9.18
C LEU A 75 -11.75 6.65 -10.34
N ASP A 76 -11.25 5.64 -11.05
CA ASP A 76 -10.29 5.76 -12.15
C ASP A 76 -10.80 6.65 -13.31
N GLY A 77 -12.10 6.58 -13.61
CA GLY A 77 -12.72 7.39 -14.67
C GLY A 77 -12.90 8.87 -14.32
N ILE A 78 -12.92 9.21 -13.02
CA ILE A 78 -13.08 10.59 -12.55
C ILE A 78 -11.77 11.37 -12.73
N ALA A 79 -10.62 10.73 -12.48
CA ALA A 79 -9.31 11.33 -12.69
C ALA A 79 -9.07 11.71 -14.16
N LYS A 80 -9.53 10.87 -15.10
CA LYS A 80 -9.45 11.14 -16.54
C LYS A 80 -10.33 12.32 -16.97
N THR A 81 -11.48 12.51 -16.33
CA THR A 81 -12.42 13.61 -16.62
C THR A 81 -11.95 14.95 -16.02
N GLU A 82 -11.30 14.93 -14.85
CA GLU A 82 -10.67 16.12 -14.26
C GLU A 82 -9.47 16.59 -15.08
N ALA A 83 -8.67 15.68 -15.64
CA ALA A 83 -7.54 16.04 -16.53
C ALA A 83 -8.01 16.71 -17.85
N ILE A 84 -9.10 16.22 -18.45
CA ILE A 84 -9.65 16.77 -19.70
C ILE A 84 -10.31 18.15 -19.49
N LYS A 85 -10.71 18.49 -18.26
CA LYS A 85 -11.31 19.81 -17.93
C LYS A 85 -10.27 20.87 -17.54
N ALA A 86 -9.00 20.49 -17.42
CA ALA A 86 -7.90 21.39 -17.10
C ALA A 86 -7.08 21.81 -18.33
N GLU A 87 -7.40 21.26 -19.51
CA GLU A 87 -6.99 21.73 -20.84
C GLU A 87 -8.08 22.60 -21.46
#